data_AF-A0A094I5G2-F1
#
_entry.id   AF-A0A094I5G2-F1
#
_cell.length_a   1.000
_cell.length_b   1.000
_cell.length_c   1.000
_cell.angle_alpha   90.00
_cell.angle_beta   90.00
_cell.angle_gamma   90.00
#
_symmetry.space_group_name_H-M   'P 1'
#
loop_
_entity.id
_entity.type
_entity.pdbx_description
1 polymer ?
#
loop_
_entity_poly.entity_id
_entity_poly.type
_entity_poly.pdbx_seq_one_letter_code
_entity_poly.pdbx_strand_id
1 'polypeptide(L)'
;QSRIHIALRYGELSFQAKKDIFKMFIDRVHIAKGIDHLPFTEDDFNNIARHNLNGRQIKNTVRTAQALALDKDEELGMIHISRVLGVARAFSA
;
A
#
# COMPACT_ATOMS: atom_id res chain seq x y z
N GLN A 1 -15.37 29.16 -0.17
CA GLN A 1 -14.62 27.89 -0.33
C GLN A 1 -15.62 26.77 -0.58
N SER A 2 -15.86 26.42 -1.84
CA SER A 2 -16.89 25.44 -2.22
C SER A 2 -16.26 24.05 -2.35
N ARG A 3 -16.30 23.24 -1.30
CA ARG A 3 -15.98 21.80 -1.40
C ARG A 3 -17.28 21.05 -1.63
N ILE A 4 -17.51 20.63 -2.86
CA ILE A 4 -18.58 19.68 -3.19
C ILE A 4 -18.12 18.30 -2.70
N HIS A 5 -18.76 17.77 -1.66
CA HIS A 5 -18.58 16.40 -1.19
C HIS A 5 -19.69 15.52 -1.78
N ILE A 6 -19.41 14.85 -2.91
CA ILE A 6 -20.28 13.79 -3.43
C ILE A 6 -19.84 12.48 -2.79
N ALA A 7 -20.75 11.86 -2.01
CA ALA A 7 -20.54 10.53 -1.46
C ALA A 7 -20.97 9.47 -2.49
N LEU A 8 -20.07 9.13 -3.42
CA LEU A 8 -20.23 7.92 -4.22
C LEU A 8 -19.97 6.71 -3.31
N ARG A 9 -20.99 5.87 -3.10
CA ARG A 9 -20.83 4.60 -2.36
C ARG A 9 -20.12 3.58 -3.24
N TYR A 10 -18.80 3.58 -3.18
CA TYR A 10 -18.01 2.46 -3.70
C TYR A 10 -18.04 1.33 -2.66
N GLY A 11 -18.40 0.12 -3.09
CA GLY A 11 -18.34 -1.07 -2.24
C GLY A 11 -16.90 -1.38 -1.79
N GLU A 12 -16.76 -2.27 -0.81
CA GLU A 12 -15.43 -2.74 -0.40
C GLU A 12 -14.71 -3.38 -1.58
N LEU A 13 -13.39 -3.18 -1.65
CA LEU A 13 -12.57 -3.78 -2.70
C LEU A 13 -12.57 -5.29 -2.53
N SER A 14 -12.79 -6.02 -3.63
CA SER A 14 -12.59 -7.46 -3.66
C SER A 14 -11.12 -7.81 -3.38
N PHE A 15 -10.86 -9.04 -2.94
CA PHE A 15 -9.50 -9.53 -2.71
C PHE A 15 -8.60 -9.36 -3.93
N GLN A 16 -9.10 -9.71 -5.12
CA GLN A 16 -8.36 -9.54 -6.37
C GLN A 16 -8.09 -8.06 -6.67
N ALA A 17 -9.10 -7.18 -6.50
CA ALA A 17 -8.91 -5.76 -6.72
C ALA A 17 -7.86 -5.15 -5.78
N LYS A 18 -7.81 -5.60 -4.51
CA LYS A 18 -6.75 -5.18 -3.58
C LYS A 18 -5.37 -5.59 -4.08
N LYS A 19 -5.19 -6.84 -4.54
CA LYS A 19 -3.93 -7.33 -5.12
C LYS A 19 -3.48 -6.48 -6.30
N ASP A 20 -4.38 -6.23 -7.24
CA ASP A 20 -4.08 -5.46 -8.45
C ASP A 20 -3.69 -4.02 -8.12
N ILE A 21 -4.38 -3.40 -7.15
CA ILE A 21 -4.06 -2.06 -6.67
C ILE A 21 -2.70 -2.03 -5.95
N PHE A 22 -2.38 -3.04 -5.15
CA PHE A 22 -1.06 -3.15 -4.52
C PHE A 22 0.05 -3.27 -5.57
N LYS A 23 -0.08 -4.19 -6.54
CA LYS A 23 0.85 -4.36 -7.67
C LYS A 23 1.07 -3.02 -8.38
N MET A 24 -0.01 -2.38 -8.82
CA MET A 24 0.04 -1.10 -9.50
C MET A 24 0.79 -0.01 -8.71
N PHE A 25 0.61 0.06 -7.39
CA PHE A 25 1.30 1.08 -6.58
C PHE A 25 2.76 0.74 -6.31
N ILE A 26 3.10 -0.53 -6.13
CA ILE A 26 4.49 -0.99 -5.95
C ILE A 26 5.28 -0.76 -7.24
N ASP A 27 4.74 -1.13 -8.40
CA ASP A 27 5.42 -0.91 -9.70
C ASP A 27 5.67 0.58 -9.97
N ARG A 28 4.82 1.47 -9.45
CA ARG A 28 4.99 2.93 -9.57
C ARG A 28 6.06 3.51 -8.64
N VAL A 29 6.51 2.78 -7.62
CA VAL A 29 7.57 3.24 -6.70
C VAL A 29 8.88 3.43 -7.46
N HIS A 30 9.20 2.49 -8.36
CA HIS A 30 10.39 2.52 -9.23
C HIS A 30 10.48 3.84 -10.01
N ILE A 31 9.35 4.30 -10.55
CA ILE A 31 9.27 5.47 -11.44
C ILE A 31 9.48 6.79 -10.69
N ALA A 32 9.08 6.89 -9.42
CA ALA A 32 8.90 8.18 -8.76
C ALA A 32 10.13 8.70 -8.00
N LYS A 33 11.05 7.82 -7.57
CA LYS A 33 12.09 8.17 -6.59
C LYS A 33 13.46 7.56 -6.86
N GLY A 34 13.64 6.79 -7.94
CA GLY A 34 14.93 6.17 -8.29
C GLY A 34 15.36 5.05 -7.35
N ILE A 35 14.42 4.46 -6.62
CA ILE A 35 14.64 3.30 -5.75
C ILE A 35 13.89 2.16 -6.37
N ASP A 36 14.52 1.01 -6.45
CA ASP A 36 13.84 -0.20 -6.87
C ASP A 36 13.06 -0.84 -5.72
N HIS A 37 12.26 -1.83 -6.06
CA HIS A 37 11.65 -2.70 -5.09
C HIS A 37 12.21 -4.12 -5.23
N LEU A 38 12.38 -4.79 -4.10
CA LEU A 38 12.66 -6.22 -4.08
C LEU A 38 11.53 -6.98 -4.80
N PRO A 39 11.82 -8.15 -5.39
CA PRO A 39 10.79 -8.96 -6.04
C PRO A 39 9.71 -9.34 -5.02
N PHE A 40 8.46 -9.05 -5.38
CA PHE A 40 7.27 -9.46 -4.62
C PHE A 40 6.71 -10.75 -5.21
N THR A 41 6.43 -11.72 -4.35
CA THR A 41 5.81 -12.98 -4.73
C THR A 41 4.29 -12.86 -4.75
N GLU A 42 3.62 -13.80 -5.43
CA GLU A 42 2.16 -13.86 -5.40
C GLU A 42 1.62 -14.06 -3.97
N ASP A 43 2.36 -14.76 -3.11
CA ASP A 43 2.00 -14.96 -1.71
C ASP A 43 2.11 -13.67 -0.89
N ASP A 44 3.07 -12.80 -1.19
CA ASP A 44 3.14 -11.47 -0.56
C ASP A 44 1.88 -10.65 -0.86
N PHE A 45 1.43 -10.65 -2.12
CA PHE A 45 0.19 -10.00 -2.53
C PHE A 45 -1.03 -10.65 -1.87
N ASN A 46 -1.05 -11.98 -1.77
CA ASN A 46 -2.12 -12.69 -1.07
C ASN A 46 -2.18 -12.29 0.41
N ASN A 47 -1.03 -12.16 1.07
CA ASN A 47 -0.95 -11.80 2.48
C ASN A 47 -1.47 -10.39 2.75
N ILE A 48 -1.05 -9.39 1.96
CA ILE A 48 -1.47 -7.99 2.18
C ILE A 48 -2.92 -7.72 1.76
N ALA A 49 -3.44 -8.44 0.77
CA ALA A 49 -4.82 -8.29 0.30
C ALA A 49 -5.87 -8.84 1.28
N ARG A 50 -5.46 -9.66 2.26
CA ARG A 50 -6.34 -10.11 3.36
C ARG A 50 -6.78 -8.98 4.27
N HIS A 51 -6.04 -7.88 4.32
CA HIS A 51 -6.41 -6.73 5.15
C HIS A 51 -7.63 -5.98 4.56
N ASN A 52 -8.53 -5.52 5.44
CA ASN A 52 -9.67 -4.73 5.00
C ASN A 52 -9.29 -3.27 4.73
N LEU A 53 -8.61 -3.05 3.59
CA LEU A 53 -8.13 -1.75 3.16
C LEU A 53 -8.88 -1.26 1.92
N ASN A 54 -9.24 0.02 1.90
CA ASN A 54 -9.68 0.70 0.68
C ASN A 54 -8.48 1.21 -0.13
N GLY A 55 -8.73 1.63 -1.38
CA GLY A 55 -7.66 2.04 -2.30
C GLY A 55 -6.81 3.22 -1.79
N ARG A 56 -7.38 4.11 -0.98
CA ARG A 56 -6.63 5.21 -0.34
C ARG A 56 -5.69 4.70 0.75
N GLN A 57 -6.16 3.76 1.57
CA GLN A 57 -5.34 3.13 2.60
C GLN A 57 -4.19 2.31 1.97
N ILE A 58 -4.46 1.59 0.88
CA ILE A 58 -3.43 0.85 0.13
C ILE A 58 -2.34 1.82 -0.38
N LYS A 59 -2.75 2.89 -1.07
CA LYS A 59 -1.82 3.92 -1.57
C LYS A 59 -0.97 4.51 -0.45
N ASN A 60 -1.60 4.89 0.66
CA ASN A 60 -0.89 5.47 1.80
C ASN A 60 0.08 4.46 2.42
N THR A 61 -0.31 3.19 2.51
CA THR A 61 0.55 2.12 3.04
C THR A 61 1.81 1.99 2.20
N VAL A 62 1.68 1.88 0.87
CA VAL A 62 2.83 1.76 -0.04
C VAL A 62 3.72 3.01 0.04
N ARG A 63 3.12 4.21 0.07
CA ARG A 63 3.89 5.47 0.19
C ARG A 63 4.68 5.55 1.50
N THR A 64 4.08 5.17 2.62
CA THR A 64 4.76 5.17 3.92
C THR A 64 5.84 4.08 3.97
N ALA A 65 5.58 2.91 3.39
CA ALA A 65 6.57 1.83 3.32
C ALA A 65 7.78 2.24 2.47
N GLN A 66 7.53 2.93 1.35
CA GLN A 66 8.59 3.52 0.52
C GLN A 66 9.41 4.57 1.30
N ALA A 67 8.74 5.46 2.04
CA ALA A 67 9.43 6.45 2.87
C ALA A 67 10.30 5.78 3.95
N LEU A 68 9.82 4.68 4.54
CA LEU A 68 10.56 3.90 5.53
C LEU A 68 11.79 3.20 4.93
N ALA A 69 11.67 2.67 3.71
CA ALA A 69 12.79 2.06 3.01
C ALA A 69 13.87 3.11 2.65
N LEU A 70 13.44 4.27 2.15
CA LEU A 70 14.32 5.42 1.88
C LEU A 70 15.10 5.89 3.10
N ASP A 71 14.43 6.03 4.23
CA ASP A 71 15.04 6.48 5.49
C ASP A 71 16.16 5.53 5.95
N LYS A 72 16.10 4.26 5.52
CA LYS A 72 17.06 3.22 5.84
C LYS A 72 18.09 2.95 4.75
N ASP A 73 18.02 3.65 3.63
CA ASP A 73 18.84 3.39 2.44
C ASP A 73 18.66 1.94 1.91
N GLU A 74 17.43 1.40 2.01
CA GLU A 74 17.04 0.06 1.56
C GLU A 74 16.06 0.12 0.39
N GLU A 75 16.01 -0.95 -0.42
CA GLU A 75 14.96 -1.14 -1.43
C GLU A 75 13.60 -1.43 -0.78
N LEU A 76 12.51 -1.03 -1.45
CA LEU A 76 11.17 -1.32 -0.95
C LEU A 76 10.93 -2.83 -0.98
N GLY A 77 10.48 -3.40 0.13
CA GLY A 77 10.25 -4.83 0.25
C GLY A 77 9.09 -5.14 1.18
N MET A 78 8.69 -6.41 1.22
CA MET A 78 7.55 -6.85 2.03
C MET A 78 7.73 -6.52 3.53
N ILE A 79 8.96 -6.53 4.05
CA ILE A 79 9.26 -6.12 5.43
C ILE A 79 8.77 -4.71 5.76
N HIS A 80 8.93 -3.77 4.82
CA HIS A 80 8.50 -2.38 4.97
C HIS A 80 6.97 -2.27 4.99
N ILE A 81 6.29 -2.96 4.07
CA ILE A 81 4.83 -2.97 3.97
C ILE A 81 4.22 -3.60 5.24
N SER A 82 4.73 -4.77 5.66
CA SER A 82 4.29 -5.45 6.88
C SER A 82 4.42 -4.57 8.12
N ARG A 83 5.51 -3.81 8.23
CA ARG A 83 5.74 -2.92 9.36
C ARG A 83 4.72 -1.78 9.40
N VAL A 84 4.45 -1.15 8.26
CA VAL A 84 3.42 -0.08 8.17
C VAL A 84 2.03 -0.63 8.48
N LEU A 85 1.68 -1.80 7.95
CA LEU A 85 0.40 -2.46 8.24
C LEU A 85 0.27 -2.83 9.71
N GLY A 86 1.35 -3.30 10.35
CA GLY A 86 1.39 -3.60 11.78
C GLY A 86 1.14 -2.37 12.65
N VAL A 87 1.81 -1.26 12.32
CA VAL A 87 1.64 0.03 13.01
C VAL A 87 0.22 0.56 12.81
N ALA A 88 -0.32 0.52 11.59
CA ALA A 88 -1.68 0.99 11.31
C ALA A 88 -2.74 0.24 12.13
N ARG A 89 -2.55 -1.06 12.39
CA ARG A 89 -3.42 -1.86 13.27
C ARG A 89 -3.30 -1.47 14.74
N ALA A 90 -2.10 -1.16 15.22
CA ALA A 90 -1.88 -0.76 16.61
C ALA A 90 -2.56 0.57 16.98
N PHE A 91 -2.74 1.47 16.00
CA PHE A 91 -3.44 2.76 16.20
C PHE A 91 -4.96 2.72 15.97
N SER A 92 -5.48 1.57 15.54
CA SER A 92 -6.93 1.37 15.31
C SER A 92 -7.57 0.39 16.29
N ALA A 93 -6.80 -0.10 17.26
CA ALA A 93 -7.24 -0.81 18.46
C ALA A 93 -7.28 0.17 19.64
#